data_AF-E7R037-F1
#
_entry.id   AF-E7R037-F1
#
_cell.length_a   1.000
_cell.length_b   1.000
_cell.length_c   1.000
_cell.angle_alpha   90.00
_cell.angle_beta   90.00
_cell.angle_gamma   90.00
#
_symmetry.space_group_name_H-M   'P 1'
#
loop_
_entity.id
_entity.type
_entity.pdbx_description
1 polymer ?
#
loop_
_entity_poly.entity_id
_entity_poly.type
_entity_poly.pdbx_seq_one_letter_code
_entity_poly.pdbx_strand_id
1 'polypeptide(L)'
;MGLTIPTMSIPGIVQSSLGDEHVAAKVSLGGEDILYVTPTRTLIYRADGLLSDESVEEYPHDAERITVSEGRRKSTITLDYGIDGTEKFKIPTKRLHDALHPVIAGVLNGAGVTDSNEQVLQTYQFSELTLVLTSARVVKHVGEAIWDTDFEQFHFADVTSLDVEEGNVSSQIIIEADGRPQRIKTPSDRTREVRERIEQGLLSYHDVGSYAEFEQTVVPDDPEPDADENVSFAEDDDDVFGGGVEPLNANPPELNDSGQIVETPTADPLGGESESVNGGGAGTVAAEATPADSPSASSGTATNTVADGMQTDGEEPDETVFADSGFESASENLDDPVEAQLAALTETVERQNELLERQQKTIERLISELSRGR
;
A
#
# COMPACT_ATOMS: atom_id res chain seq x y z
N MET A 1 -45.30 -15.44 -20.44
CA MET A 1 -44.03 -15.85 -21.07
C MET A 1 -42.93 -15.45 -20.12
N GLY A 2 -42.32 -16.42 -19.42
CA GLY A 2 -41.22 -16.14 -18.51
C GLY A 2 -39.99 -15.78 -19.32
N LEU A 3 -39.49 -14.55 -19.18
CA LEU A 3 -38.13 -14.22 -19.59
C LEU A 3 -37.20 -15.08 -18.73
N THR A 4 -36.69 -16.14 -19.34
CA THR A 4 -35.59 -16.92 -18.80
C THR A 4 -34.35 -16.03 -18.94
N ILE A 5 -33.89 -15.46 -17.83
CA ILE A 5 -32.57 -14.84 -17.76
C ILE A 5 -31.58 -15.96 -18.08
N PRO A 6 -30.75 -15.86 -19.14
CA PRO A 6 -29.82 -16.92 -19.46
C PRO A 6 -28.83 -17.05 -18.31
N THR A 7 -28.81 -18.23 -17.69
CA THR A 7 -27.70 -18.71 -16.88
C THR A 7 -26.43 -18.59 -17.73
N MET A 8 -25.59 -17.58 -17.48
CA MET A 8 -24.41 -17.27 -18.30
C MET A 8 -23.38 -18.40 -18.24
N SER A 9 -23.54 -19.40 -19.09
CA SER A 9 -22.50 -20.34 -19.46
C SER A 9 -21.29 -19.59 -20.02
N ILE A 10 -20.09 -20.07 -19.71
CA ILE A 10 -18.84 -19.57 -20.31
C ILE A 10 -18.97 -19.67 -21.85
N PRO A 11 -18.72 -18.60 -22.62
CA PRO A 11 -18.81 -18.63 -24.08
C PRO A 11 -17.96 -19.75 -24.70
N GLY A 12 -18.40 -20.32 -25.83
CA GLY A 12 -17.74 -21.48 -26.46
C GLY A 12 -16.30 -21.19 -26.91
N ILE A 13 -16.03 -19.97 -27.37
CA ILE A 13 -14.67 -19.52 -27.70
C ILE A 13 -13.77 -19.48 -26.47
N VAL A 14 -14.32 -19.06 -25.31
CA VAL A 14 -13.59 -19.04 -24.03
C VAL A 14 -13.35 -20.47 -23.54
N GLN A 15 -14.32 -21.38 -23.65
CA GLN A 15 -14.12 -22.80 -23.30
C GLN A 15 -13.03 -23.45 -24.15
N SER A 16 -12.98 -23.10 -25.45
CA SER A 16 -11.95 -23.62 -26.36
C SER A 16 -10.56 -23.10 -26.00
N SER A 17 -10.47 -21.84 -25.59
CA SER A 17 -9.22 -21.20 -25.14
C SER A 17 -8.76 -21.73 -23.77
N LEU A 18 -9.68 -21.91 -22.81
CA LEU A 18 -9.41 -22.47 -21.48
C LEU A 18 -8.74 -23.85 -21.55
N GLY A 19 -9.14 -24.70 -22.50
CA GLY A 19 -8.66 -26.07 -22.57
C GLY A 19 -9.05 -26.85 -21.32
N ASP A 20 -8.05 -27.38 -20.61
CA ASP A 20 -8.24 -28.14 -19.36
C ASP A 20 -8.19 -27.26 -18.09
N GLU A 21 -7.93 -25.95 -18.25
CA GLU A 21 -7.79 -25.05 -17.11
C GLU A 21 -9.14 -24.64 -16.53
N HIS A 22 -9.17 -24.48 -15.21
CA HIS A 22 -10.33 -23.99 -14.50
C HIS A 22 -10.26 -22.47 -14.31
N VAL A 23 -11.43 -21.84 -14.36
CA VAL A 23 -11.58 -20.41 -14.05
C VAL A 23 -11.45 -20.21 -12.54
N ALA A 24 -10.42 -19.49 -12.11
CA ALA A 24 -10.23 -19.08 -10.72
C ALA A 24 -11.07 -17.84 -10.38
N ALA A 25 -11.17 -16.89 -11.31
CA ALA A 25 -11.99 -15.68 -11.12
C ALA A 25 -12.65 -15.23 -12.43
N LYS A 26 -13.81 -14.57 -12.29
CA LYS A 26 -14.57 -13.99 -13.41
C LYS A 26 -14.99 -12.56 -13.04
N VAL A 27 -14.65 -11.59 -13.88
CA VAL A 27 -14.95 -10.17 -13.67
C VAL A 27 -15.69 -9.63 -14.89
N SER A 28 -16.89 -9.08 -14.68
CA SER A 28 -17.63 -8.40 -15.76
C SER A 28 -17.00 -7.04 -16.04
N LEU A 29 -16.58 -6.83 -17.29
CA LEU A 29 -15.99 -5.56 -17.71
C LEU A 29 -17.07 -4.55 -18.17
N GLY A 30 -18.31 -4.99 -18.34
CA GLY A 30 -19.45 -4.18 -18.78
C GLY A 30 -19.94 -4.58 -20.17
N GLY A 31 -21.25 -4.42 -20.40
CA GLY A 31 -21.90 -5.09 -21.54
C GLY A 31 -21.81 -6.61 -21.36
N GLU A 32 -21.30 -7.30 -22.38
CA GLU A 32 -21.05 -8.75 -22.36
C GLU A 32 -19.54 -9.09 -22.29
N ASP A 33 -18.67 -8.09 -22.15
CA ASP A 33 -17.23 -8.29 -21.99
C ASP A 33 -16.91 -8.85 -20.59
N ILE A 34 -16.04 -9.86 -20.56
CA ILE A 34 -15.69 -10.58 -19.33
C ILE A 34 -14.20 -10.86 -19.29
N LEU A 35 -13.57 -10.62 -18.14
CA LEU A 35 -12.22 -11.07 -17.82
C LEU A 35 -12.30 -12.36 -17.02
N TYR A 36 -11.55 -13.37 -17.44
CA TYR A 36 -11.37 -14.63 -16.73
C TYR A 36 -9.92 -14.75 -16.28
N VAL A 37 -9.70 -15.19 -15.06
CA VAL A 37 -8.36 -15.52 -14.55
C VAL A 37 -8.29 -17.01 -14.34
N THR A 38 -7.26 -17.63 -14.88
CA THR A 38 -6.92 -19.05 -14.72
C THR A 38 -5.64 -19.17 -13.89
N PRO A 39 -5.16 -20.38 -13.55
CA PRO A 39 -3.87 -20.51 -12.88
C PRO A 39 -2.71 -19.88 -13.67
N THR A 40 -2.67 -20.04 -15.00
CA THR A 40 -1.47 -19.68 -15.81
C THR A 40 -1.61 -18.40 -16.62
N ARG A 41 -2.83 -17.91 -16.83
CA ARG A 41 -3.12 -16.76 -17.71
C ARG A 41 -4.43 -16.06 -17.40
N THR A 42 -4.52 -14.81 -17.86
CA THR A 42 -5.73 -14.01 -17.91
C THR A 42 -6.29 -14.01 -19.33
N LEU A 43 -7.60 -14.22 -19.45
CA LEU A 43 -8.33 -14.24 -20.71
C LEU A 43 -9.31 -13.07 -20.73
N ILE A 44 -9.32 -12.29 -21.81
CA ILE A 44 -10.27 -11.19 -21.98
C ILE A 44 -11.20 -11.55 -23.13
N TYR A 45 -12.44 -11.86 -22.78
CA TYR A 45 -13.52 -12.07 -23.71
C TYR A 45 -14.14 -10.73 -24.10
N ARG A 46 -14.16 -10.44 -25.40
CA ARG A 46 -14.90 -9.34 -26.00
C ARG A 46 -16.07 -9.91 -26.77
N ALA A 47 -17.27 -9.49 -26.39
CA ALA A 47 -18.47 -9.93 -27.09
C ALA A 47 -18.55 -9.29 -28.48
N ASP A 48 -19.30 -9.94 -29.36
CA ASP A 48 -19.60 -9.42 -30.69
C ASP A 48 -20.27 -8.04 -30.58
N GLY A 49 -19.77 -7.12 -31.39
CA GLY A 49 -20.22 -5.73 -31.43
C GLY A 49 -20.49 -5.31 -32.87
N LEU A 50 -21.16 -4.17 -33.03
CA LEU A 50 -21.53 -3.62 -34.35
C LEU A 50 -20.37 -3.49 -35.35
N LEU A 51 -19.12 -3.47 -34.87
CA LEU A 51 -17.91 -3.22 -35.64
C LEU A 51 -16.80 -4.24 -35.36
N SER A 52 -17.02 -5.25 -34.51
CA SER A 52 -15.96 -6.15 -34.05
C SER A 52 -16.54 -7.50 -33.71
N ASP A 53 -15.98 -8.54 -34.30
CA ASP A 53 -16.39 -9.91 -34.03
C ASP A 53 -16.03 -10.34 -32.59
N GLU A 54 -16.69 -11.39 -32.12
CA GLU A 54 -16.37 -12.09 -30.87
C GLU A 54 -14.89 -12.50 -30.83
N SER A 55 -14.19 -12.17 -29.75
CA SER A 55 -12.76 -12.48 -29.61
C SER A 55 -12.34 -12.79 -28.17
N VAL A 56 -11.22 -13.50 -28.05
CA VAL A 56 -10.54 -13.80 -26.79
C VAL A 56 -9.08 -13.40 -26.94
N GLU A 57 -8.62 -12.55 -26.03
CA GLU A 57 -7.20 -12.20 -25.86
C GLU A 57 -6.66 -12.97 -24.65
N GLU A 58 -5.43 -13.48 -24.74
CA GLU A 58 -4.79 -14.27 -23.68
C GLU A 58 -3.51 -13.59 -23.22
N TYR A 59 -3.29 -13.54 -21.91
CA TYR A 59 -2.18 -12.87 -21.27
C TYR A 59 -1.57 -13.79 -20.20
N PRO A 60 -0.40 -14.39 -20.44
CA PRO A 60 0.30 -15.23 -19.46
C PRO A 60 0.56 -14.55 -18.10
N HIS A 61 0.66 -15.35 -17.04
CA HIS A 61 0.93 -14.88 -15.67
C HIS A 61 2.40 -14.87 -15.28
N ASP A 62 3.32 -15.15 -16.20
CA ASP A 62 4.78 -15.05 -16.01
C ASP A 62 5.32 -13.62 -16.22
N ALA A 63 4.45 -12.61 -16.11
CA ALA A 63 4.83 -11.21 -16.15
C ALA A 63 5.75 -10.86 -14.96
N GLU A 64 6.92 -10.29 -15.26
CA GLU A 64 7.88 -9.82 -14.26
C GLU A 64 7.45 -8.48 -13.64
N ARG A 65 6.62 -7.71 -14.34
CA ARG A 65 6.13 -6.41 -13.86
C ARG A 65 4.74 -6.07 -14.39
N ILE A 66 3.91 -5.48 -13.52
CA ILE A 66 2.57 -4.98 -13.84
C ILE A 66 2.53 -3.48 -13.60
N THR A 67 2.18 -2.71 -14.62
CA THR A 67 1.94 -1.27 -14.50
C THR A 67 0.55 -0.90 -14.97
N VAL A 68 -0.01 0.16 -14.38
CA VAL A 68 -1.33 0.67 -14.75
C VAL A 68 -1.26 2.14 -15.09
N SER A 69 -1.83 2.48 -16.24
CA SER A 69 -2.09 3.86 -16.63
C SER A 69 -3.60 4.11 -16.59
N GLU A 70 -4.04 4.86 -15.58
CA GLU A 70 -5.44 5.21 -15.44
C GLU A 70 -5.86 6.29 -16.44
N GLY A 71 -6.90 6.00 -17.20
CA GLY A 71 -7.56 6.97 -18.06
C GLY A 71 -8.94 7.35 -17.55
N ARG A 72 -9.53 8.40 -18.13
CA ARG A 72 -10.85 8.90 -17.70
C ARG A 72 -12.01 7.92 -17.94
N ARG A 73 -11.87 7.00 -18.89
CA ARG A 73 -12.91 6.03 -19.30
C ARG A 73 -12.41 4.59 -19.31
N LYS A 74 -11.18 4.40 -19.78
CA LYS A 74 -10.51 3.12 -19.81
C LYS A 74 -9.14 3.27 -19.16
N SER A 75 -8.75 2.32 -18.34
CA SER A 75 -7.39 2.16 -17.82
C SER A 75 -6.66 1.13 -18.68
N THR A 76 -5.35 1.31 -18.82
CA THR A 76 -4.47 0.38 -19.52
C THR A 76 -3.66 -0.38 -18.48
N ILE A 77 -3.77 -1.70 -18.50
CA ILE A 77 -2.88 -2.59 -17.74
C ILE A 77 -1.80 -3.05 -18.71
N THR A 78 -0.55 -2.98 -18.26
CA THR A 78 0.62 -3.38 -19.03
C THR A 78 1.34 -4.47 -18.26
N LEU A 79 1.55 -5.60 -18.92
CA LEU A 79 2.28 -6.76 -18.42
C LEU A 79 3.62 -6.80 -19.15
N ASP A 80 4.70 -6.70 -18.39
CA ASP A 80 6.06 -6.74 -18.88
C ASP A 80 6.67 -8.11 -18.55
N TYR A 81 7.08 -8.83 -19.58
CA TYR A 81 7.71 -10.15 -19.51
C TYR A 81 9.23 -10.04 -19.72
N GLY A 82 9.80 -8.85 -19.50
CA GLY A 82 11.24 -8.60 -19.57
C GLY A 82 11.77 -8.76 -21.00
N ILE A 83 12.52 -9.84 -21.24
CA ILE A 83 13.14 -10.09 -22.55
C ILE A 83 12.13 -10.48 -23.63
N ASP A 84 10.98 -11.03 -23.23
CA ASP A 84 9.92 -11.48 -24.14
C ASP A 84 9.00 -10.33 -24.56
N GLY A 85 9.25 -9.14 -24.03
CA GLY A 85 8.57 -7.90 -24.40
C GLY A 85 7.40 -7.60 -23.47
N THR A 86 6.47 -6.80 -23.97
CA THR A 86 5.41 -6.22 -23.16
C THR A 86 4.08 -6.31 -23.88
N GLU A 87 3.05 -6.75 -23.18
CA GLU A 87 1.68 -6.78 -23.65
C GLU A 87 0.80 -5.82 -22.84
N LYS A 88 -0.31 -5.39 -23.43
CA LYS A 88 -1.21 -4.46 -22.75
C LYS A 88 -2.64 -4.63 -23.19
N PHE A 89 -3.54 -4.45 -22.24
CA PHE A 89 -4.97 -4.47 -22.49
C PHE A 89 -5.67 -3.31 -21.79
N LYS A 90 -6.88 -2.99 -22.26
CA LYS A 90 -7.66 -1.88 -21.74
C LYS A 90 -8.96 -2.36 -21.14
N ILE A 91 -9.27 -1.90 -19.93
CA ILE A 91 -10.53 -2.19 -19.26
C ILE A 91 -11.22 -0.88 -18.86
N PRO A 92 -12.55 -0.86 -18.71
CA PRO A 92 -13.22 0.32 -18.19
C PRO A 92 -12.67 0.69 -16.81
N THR A 93 -12.36 1.98 -16.59
CA THR A 93 -11.69 2.43 -15.37
C THR A 93 -12.46 2.05 -14.11
N LYS A 94 -13.80 2.06 -14.18
CA LYS A 94 -14.70 1.64 -13.09
C LYS A 94 -14.53 0.16 -12.67
N ARG A 95 -13.90 -0.66 -13.51
CA ARG A 95 -13.65 -2.10 -13.29
C ARG A 95 -12.18 -2.40 -13.00
N LEU A 96 -11.34 -1.37 -12.92
CA LEU A 96 -9.91 -1.55 -12.72
C LEU A 96 -9.62 -2.31 -11.43
N HIS A 97 -10.16 -1.83 -10.30
CA HIS A 97 -9.91 -2.45 -9.00
C HIS A 97 -10.43 -3.90 -8.94
N ASP A 98 -11.65 -4.13 -9.43
CA ASP A 98 -12.27 -5.46 -9.51
C ASP A 98 -11.45 -6.45 -10.35
N ALA A 99 -10.85 -5.99 -11.45
CA ALA A 99 -10.08 -6.83 -12.36
C ALA A 99 -8.63 -7.02 -11.91
N LEU A 100 -8.05 -6.01 -11.27
CA LEU A 100 -6.63 -6.00 -10.92
C LEU A 100 -6.31 -7.00 -9.81
N HIS A 101 -7.19 -7.12 -8.81
CA HIS A 101 -7.01 -8.07 -7.72
C HIS A 101 -6.81 -9.52 -8.20
N PRO A 102 -7.72 -10.11 -9.00
CA PRO A 102 -7.52 -11.49 -9.47
C PRO A 102 -6.36 -11.60 -10.47
N VAL A 103 -6.06 -10.57 -11.28
CA VAL A 103 -4.89 -10.59 -12.18
C VAL A 103 -3.58 -10.66 -11.38
N ILE A 104 -3.44 -9.84 -10.34
CA ILE A 104 -2.27 -9.90 -9.45
C ILE A 104 -2.18 -11.26 -8.77
N ALA A 105 -3.30 -11.80 -8.29
CA ALA A 105 -3.31 -13.14 -7.70
C ALA A 105 -2.80 -14.21 -8.67
N GLY A 106 -3.23 -14.13 -9.92
CA GLY A 106 -2.74 -14.98 -11.00
C GLY A 106 -1.24 -14.82 -11.25
N VAL A 107 -0.74 -13.59 -11.36
CA VAL A 107 0.68 -13.30 -11.61
C VAL A 107 1.57 -13.71 -10.43
N LEU A 108 1.14 -13.48 -9.19
CA LEU A 108 1.89 -13.95 -8.01
C LEU A 108 2.00 -15.48 -7.98
N ASN A 109 0.95 -16.19 -8.39
CA ASN A 109 0.99 -17.65 -8.49
C ASN A 109 1.90 -18.11 -9.64
N GLY A 110 1.78 -17.48 -10.82
CA GLY A 110 2.62 -17.77 -11.98
C GLY A 110 4.11 -17.51 -11.74
N ALA A 111 4.44 -16.46 -10.98
CA ALA A 111 5.78 -16.12 -10.55
C ALA A 111 6.32 -17.00 -9.40
N GLY A 112 5.50 -17.90 -8.85
CA GLY A 112 5.87 -18.77 -7.73
C GLY A 112 6.03 -18.03 -6.39
N VAL A 113 5.44 -16.85 -6.26
CA VAL A 113 5.41 -16.09 -5.00
C VAL A 113 4.42 -16.69 -4.01
N THR A 114 3.29 -17.21 -4.52
CA THR A 114 2.29 -17.92 -3.71
C THR A 114 2.27 -19.41 -4.02
N ASP A 115 1.97 -20.22 -3.01
CA ASP A 115 1.78 -21.66 -3.20
C ASP A 115 0.50 -21.96 -3.99
N SER A 116 0.41 -23.15 -4.60
CA SER A 116 -0.72 -23.50 -5.49
C SER A 116 -2.09 -23.54 -4.80
N ASN A 117 -2.13 -23.67 -3.48
CA ASN A 117 -3.35 -23.66 -2.66
C ASN A 117 -3.51 -22.37 -1.83
N GLU A 118 -2.57 -21.44 -1.96
CA GLU A 118 -2.58 -20.19 -1.23
C GLU A 118 -3.53 -19.20 -1.90
N GLN A 119 -4.45 -18.64 -1.11
CA GLN A 119 -5.45 -17.72 -1.61
C GLN A 119 -5.02 -16.29 -1.37
N VAL A 120 -5.14 -15.44 -2.38
CA VAL A 120 -5.04 -13.99 -2.18
C VAL A 120 -6.33 -13.51 -1.53
N LEU A 121 -6.20 -12.97 -0.32
CA LEU A 121 -7.30 -12.54 0.55
C LEU A 121 -7.70 -11.09 0.30
N GLN A 122 -6.72 -10.24 0.02
CA GLN A 122 -6.93 -8.82 -0.24
C GLN A 122 -5.72 -8.18 -0.91
N THR A 123 -5.94 -7.16 -1.72
CA THR A 123 -4.88 -6.31 -2.27
C THR A 123 -5.15 -4.85 -1.93
N TYR A 124 -4.17 -4.19 -1.34
CA TYR A 124 -4.17 -2.77 -1.05
C TYR A 124 -3.14 -2.05 -1.90
N GLN A 125 -3.49 -0.86 -2.37
CA GLN A 125 -2.59 0.03 -3.10
C GLN A 125 -2.62 1.42 -2.46
N PHE A 126 -1.45 1.89 -2.05
CA PHE A 126 -1.26 3.17 -1.35
C PHE A 126 -0.09 3.94 -1.98
N SER A 127 -0.39 4.87 -2.88
CA SER A 127 0.65 5.57 -3.64
C SER A 127 1.55 4.56 -4.38
N GLU A 128 2.81 4.40 -3.95
CA GLU A 128 3.79 3.46 -4.51
C GLU A 128 3.83 2.12 -3.76
N LEU A 129 3.09 1.97 -2.66
CA LEU A 129 3.05 0.74 -1.88
C LEU A 129 1.91 -0.17 -2.33
N THR A 130 2.23 -1.38 -2.74
CA THR A 130 1.26 -2.47 -2.91
C THR A 130 1.44 -3.48 -1.78
N LEU A 131 0.35 -3.80 -1.08
CA LEU A 131 0.30 -4.88 -0.11
C LEU A 131 -0.67 -5.95 -0.59
N VAL A 132 -0.19 -7.17 -0.72
CA VAL A 132 -1.02 -8.33 -1.04
C VAL A 132 -1.05 -9.24 0.18
N LEU A 133 -2.23 -9.35 0.78
CA LEU A 133 -2.50 -10.27 1.87
C LEU A 133 -2.96 -11.59 1.27
N THR A 134 -2.32 -12.68 1.67
CA THR A 134 -2.72 -14.03 1.30
C THR A 134 -3.17 -14.80 2.54
N SER A 135 -3.56 -16.07 2.35
CA SER A 135 -3.88 -16.98 3.43
C SER A 135 -2.65 -17.39 4.26
N ALA A 136 -1.42 -17.13 3.80
CA ALA A 136 -0.19 -17.59 4.45
C ALA A 136 0.88 -16.51 4.66
N ARG A 137 0.79 -15.36 3.98
CA ARG A 137 1.81 -14.30 4.05
C ARG A 137 1.26 -12.92 3.72
N VAL A 138 2.07 -11.91 4.02
CA VAL A 138 1.92 -10.55 3.50
C VAL A 138 3.04 -10.31 2.50
N VAL A 139 2.69 -9.96 1.26
CA VAL A 139 3.64 -9.52 0.23
C VAL A 139 3.59 -8.00 0.14
N LYS A 140 4.76 -7.37 0.21
CA LYS A 140 4.96 -5.93 0.13
C LYS A 140 5.81 -5.61 -1.08
N HIS A 141 5.30 -4.75 -1.94
CA HIS A 141 6.03 -4.17 -3.06
C HIS A 141 6.00 -2.64 -2.96
N VAL A 142 7.12 -1.98 -3.25
CA VAL A 142 7.23 -0.51 -3.22
C VAL A 142 7.82 -0.03 -4.54
N GLY A 143 7.03 0.67 -5.34
CA GLY A 143 7.46 1.21 -6.62
C GLY A 143 6.34 1.88 -7.43
N GLU A 144 6.69 2.36 -8.62
CA GLU A 144 5.72 2.88 -9.59
C GLU A 144 4.86 1.74 -10.17
N ALA A 145 5.45 0.56 -10.29
CA ALA A 145 4.71 -0.63 -10.67
C ALA A 145 3.77 -1.05 -9.55
N ILE A 146 2.66 -1.66 -9.93
CA ILE A 146 1.76 -2.26 -8.93
C ILE A 146 2.36 -3.57 -8.43
N TRP A 147 3.13 -4.23 -9.29
CA TRP A 147 3.89 -5.42 -8.97
C TRP A 147 5.17 -5.47 -9.79
N ASP A 148 6.28 -5.89 -9.17
CA ASP A 148 7.45 -6.40 -9.88
C ASP A 148 8.22 -7.45 -9.05
N THR A 149 9.35 -7.94 -9.57
CA THR A 149 10.18 -8.96 -8.92
C THR A 149 10.94 -8.48 -7.67
N ASP A 150 10.95 -7.18 -7.36
CA ASP A 150 11.53 -6.61 -6.15
C ASP A 150 10.45 -6.44 -5.07
N PHE A 151 10.37 -7.42 -4.18
CA PHE A 151 9.36 -7.47 -3.15
C PHE A 151 9.88 -8.10 -1.86
N GLU A 152 9.19 -7.76 -0.77
CA GLU A 152 9.39 -8.36 0.54
C GLU A 152 8.18 -9.26 0.86
N GLN A 153 8.41 -10.39 1.50
CA GLN A 153 7.35 -11.29 1.95
C GLN A 153 7.53 -11.63 3.42
N PHE A 154 6.42 -11.69 4.14
CA PHE A 154 6.35 -12.00 5.57
C PHE A 154 5.41 -13.18 5.76
N HIS A 155 5.96 -14.38 5.93
CA HIS A 155 5.19 -15.60 6.14
C HIS A 155 4.59 -15.61 7.55
N PHE A 156 3.33 -15.97 7.67
CA PHE A 156 2.65 -16.04 8.96
C PHE A 156 3.24 -17.08 9.91
N ALA A 157 3.95 -18.08 9.40
CA ALA A 157 4.72 -19.02 10.21
C ALA A 157 5.84 -18.34 11.01
N ASP A 158 6.41 -17.26 10.47
CA ASP A 158 7.58 -16.59 11.04
C ASP A 158 7.18 -15.34 11.86
N VAL A 159 5.91 -14.93 11.77
CA VAL A 159 5.39 -13.75 12.47
C VAL A 159 5.19 -14.07 13.95
N THR A 160 5.72 -13.21 14.81
CA THR A 160 5.61 -13.31 16.28
C THR A 160 4.78 -12.20 16.91
N SER A 161 4.75 -11.01 16.29
CA SER A 161 3.96 -9.88 16.80
C SER A 161 3.45 -8.97 15.68
N LEU A 162 2.33 -8.29 15.96
CA LEU A 162 1.66 -7.35 15.07
C LEU A 162 1.20 -6.11 15.85
N ASP A 163 1.91 -5.01 15.65
CA ASP A 163 1.68 -3.73 16.33
C ASP A 163 1.34 -2.60 15.35
N VAL A 164 0.89 -1.46 15.89
CA VAL A 164 0.64 -0.23 15.13
C VAL A 164 1.27 0.96 15.84
N GLU A 165 2.04 1.75 15.11
CA GLU A 165 2.49 3.07 15.52
C GLU A 165 1.65 4.13 14.81
N GLU A 166 0.82 4.85 15.57
CA GLU A 166 -0.07 5.86 15.03
C GLU A 166 0.67 7.16 14.68
N GLY A 167 0.44 7.66 13.47
CA GLY A 167 0.94 8.95 13.02
C GLY A 167 -0.17 9.85 12.51
N ASN A 168 0.11 11.16 12.45
CA ASN A 168 -0.89 12.17 12.09
C ASN A 168 -1.29 12.14 10.59
N VAL A 169 -0.37 11.69 9.72
CA VAL A 169 -0.59 11.62 8.26
C VAL A 169 -0.48 10.18 7.75
N SER A 170 0.48 9.42 8.28
CA SER A 170 0.66 8.00 8.01
C SER A 170 0.94 7.28 9.32
N SER A 171 0.29 6.16 9.54
CA SER A 171 0.64 5.24 10.62
C SER A 171 1.51 4.11 10.06
N GLN A 172 2.11 3.33 10.95
CA GLN A 172 2.96 2.21 10.59
C GLN A 172 2.41 0.94 11.21
N ILE A 173 2.20 -0.09 10.40
CA ILE A 173 1.99 -1.46 10.89
C ILE A 173 3.38 -2.07 11.09
N ILE A 174 3.63 -2.62 12.26
CA ILE A 174 4.87 -3.29 12.62
C ILE A 174 4.58 -4.78 12.64
N ILE A 175 5.24 -5.54 11.76
CA ILE A 175 5.20 -7.00 11.74
C ILE A 175 6.56 -7.48 12.22
N GLU A 176 6.62 -8.15 13.36
CA GLU A 176 7.84 -8.84 13.78
C GLU A 176 7.84 -10.23 13.17
N ALA A 177 8.82 -10.50 12.31
CA ALA A 177 9.04 -11.80 11.71
C ALA A 177 10.52 -12.17 11.79
N ASP A 178 10.83 -13.43 12.11
CA ASP A 178 12.22 -13.90 12.31
C ASP A 178 13.02 -13.05 13.32
N GLY A 179 12.35 -12.53 14.36
CA GLY A 179 12.95 -11.65 15.37
C GLY A 179 13.37 -10.26 14.84
N ARG A 180 12.83 -9.85 13.69
CA ARG A 180 13.10 -8.55 13.07
C ARG A 180 11.80 -7.76 12.86
N PRO A 181 11.70 -6.53 13.39
CA PRO A 181 10.53 -5.69 13.15
C PRO A 181 10.58 -5.09 11.75
N GLN A 182 9.49 -5.27 11.01
CA GLN A 182 9.28 -4.75 9.66
C GLN A 182 8.18 -3.70 9.69
N ARG A 183 8.46 -2.51 9.15
CA ARG A 183 7.58 -1.35 9.22
C ARG A 183 6.90 -1.11 7.87
N ILE A 184 5.59 -1.14 7.86
CA ILE A 184 4.76 -0.92 6.69
C ILE A 184 3.99 0.39 6.89
N LYS A 185 4.29 1.40 6.07
CA LYS A 185 3.59 2.69 6.13
C LYS A 185 2.22 2.59 5.45
N THR A 186 1.17 2.95 6.17
CA THR A 186 -0.19 2.98 5.65
C THR A 186 -0.83 4.34 5.91
N PRO A 187 -1.76 4.80 5.06
CA PRO A 187 -2.59 5.97 5.35
C PRO A 187 -3.29 5.80 6.71
N SER A 188 -3.30 6.85 7.54
CA SER A 188 -3.81 6.74 8.91
C SER A 188 -5.28 6.30 8.98
N ASP A 189 -6.10 6.70 8.00
CA ASP A 189 -7.51 6.32 7.86
C ASP A 189 -7.74 4.85 7.49
N ARG A 190 -6.75 4.21 6.85
CA ARG A 190 -6.82 2.80 6.42
C ARG A 190 -6.05 1.82 7.30
N THR A 191 -5.17 2.33 8.15
CA THR A 191 -4.25 1.49 8.95
C THR A 191 -4.98 0.47 9.81
N ARG A 192 -6.07 0.89 10.46
CA ARG A 192 -6.87 -0.01 11.31
C ARG A 192 -7.46 -1.18 10.52
N GLU A 193 -8.04 -0.88 9.35
CA GLU A 193 -8.62 -1.87 8.44
C GLU A 193 -7.56 -2.88 7.97
N VAL A 194 -6.41 -2.38 7.50
CA VAL A 194 -5.31 -3.22 7.01
C VAL A 194 -4.78 -4.11 8.14
N ARG A 195 -4.56 -3.56 9.33
CA ARG A 195 -4.08 -4.33 10.49
C ARG A 195 -5.08 -5.40 10.92
N GLU A 196 -6.36 -5.08 10.99
CA GLU A 196 -7.42 -6.05 11.33
C GLU A 196 -7.46 -7.19 10.30
N ARG A 197 -7.29 -6.86 9.01
CA ARG A 197 -7.27 -7.88 7.95
C ARG A 197 -6.04 -8.78 8.03
N ILE A 198 -4.86 -8.22 8.34
CA ILE A 198 -3.62 -8.99 8.55
C ILE A 198 -3.79 -9.90 9.78
N GLU A 199 -4.28 -9.37 10.90
CA GLU A 199 -4.56 -10.15 12.11
C GLU A 199 -5.50 -11.31 11.80
N GLN A 200 -6.62 -11.04 11.12
CA GLN A 200 -7.57 -12.10 10.76
C GLN A 200 -6.91 -13.20 9.92
N GLY A 201 -6.05 -12.83 8.97
CA GLY A 201 -5.27 -13.79 8.17
C GLY A 201 -4.33 -14.63 9.03
N LEU A 202 -3.60 -13.97 9.94
CA LEU A 202 -2.68 -14.59 10.89
C LEU A 202 -3.39 -15.59 11.82
N LEU A 203 -4.51 -15.17 12.43
CA LEU A 203 -5.31 -16.03 13.30
C LEU A 203 -5.87 -17.24 12.55
N SER A 204 -6.34 -17.02 11.32
CA SER A 204 -6.87 -18.11 10.47
C SER A 204 -5.76 -19.09 10.05
N TYR A 205 -4.54 -18.61 9.82
CA TYR A 205 -3.40 -19.44 9.46
C TYR A 205 -2.96 -20.34 10.63
N HIS A 206 -2.95 -19.80 11.85
CA HIS A 206 -2.59 -20.53 13.07
C HIS A 206 -3.75 -21.33 13.68
N ASP A 207 -4.96 -21.26 13.08
CA ASP A 207 -6.19 -21.89 13.58
C ASP A 207 -6.55 -21.51 15.03
N VAL A 208 -6.34 -20.24 15.38
CA VAL A 208 -6.60 -19.68 16.71
C VAL A 208 -7.74 -18.66 16.71
N GLY A 209 -8.45 -18.55 17.83
CA GLY A 209 -9.64 -17.71 17.94
C GLY A 209 -9.36 -16.26 18.34
N SER A 210 -8.16 -15.94 18.81
CA SER A 210 -7.80 -14.59 19.28
C SER A 210 -6.31 -14.30 19.23
N TYR A 211 -5.95 -13.02 19.17
CA TYR A 211 -4.54 -12.59 19.18
C TYR A 211 -3.78 -12.99 20.45
N ALA A 212 -4.44 -13.03 21.61
CA ALA A 212 -3.81 -13.50 22.85
C ALA A 212 -3.45 -15.01 22.81
N GLU A 213 -4.24 -15.81 22.09
CA GLU A 213 -3.97 -17.23 21.87
C GLU A 213 -2.85 -17.43 20.85
N PHE A 214 -2.82 -16.59 19.80
CA PHE A 214 -1.69 -16.52 18.87
C PHE A 214 -0.38 -16.24 19.61
N GLU A 215 -0.31 -15.19 20.45
CA GLU A 215 0.91 -14.85 21.20
C GLU A 215 1.39 -16.02 22.07
N GLN A 216 0.49 -16.73 22.75
CA GLN A 216 0.85 -17.93 23.53
C GLN A 216 1.40 -19.08 22.69
N THR A 217 1.01 -19.15 21.42
CA THR A 217 1.44 -20.21 20.49
C THR A 217 2.82 -19.92 19.90
N VAL A 218 3.14 -18.65 19.65
CA VAL A 218 4.39 -18.23 19.00
C VAL A 218 5.48 -17.77 19.95
N VAL A 219 5.14 -17.42 21.20
CA VAL A 219 6.14 -17.15 22.23
C VAL A 219 6.87 -18.47 22.52
N PRO A 220 8.20 -18.54 22.31
CA PRO A 220 8.95 -19.73 22.69
C PRO A 220 8.76 -19.97 24.19
N ASP A 221 8.65 -21.24 24.60
CA ASP A 221 8.72 -21.62 26.01
C ASP A 221 9.96 -20.93 26.59
N ASP A 222 9.75 -19.82 27.31
CA ASP A 222 10.78 -19.20 28.13
C ASP A 222 11.25 -20.35 29.03
N PRO A 223 12.54 -20.73 29.03
CA PRO A 223 12.97 -21.79 29.93
C PRO A 223 12.53 -21.35 31.31
N GLU A 224 11.65 -22.14 31.94
CA GLU A 224 11.20 -21.88 33.30
C GLU A 224 12.44 -21.47 34.08
N PRO A 225 12.44 -20.32 34.79
CA PRO A 225 13.61 -19.94 35.57
C PRO A 225 13.90 -21.13 36.48
N ASP A 226 15.04 -21.79 36.27
CA ASP A 226 15.41 -23.04 36.93
C ASP A 226 15.00 -22.95 38.40
N ALA A 227 13.91 -23.63 38.74
CA ALA A 227 13.38 -23.65 40.09
C ALA A 227 14.16 -24.68 40.90
N ASP A 228 15.48 -24.50 40.98
CA ASP A 228 16.44 -25.16 41.86
C ASP A 228 17.74 -24.33 41.75
N GLU A 229 18.10 -23.47 42.70
CA GLU A 229 18.62 -23.91 43.98
C GLU A 229 18.03 -23.13 45.16
N ASN A 230 17.38 -23.90 46.03
CA ASN A 230 17.06 -23.56 47.39
C ASN A 230 18.36 -23.40 48.20
N VAL A 231 19.02 -22.23 48.11
CA VAL A 231 20.14 -21.89 49.01
C VAL A 231 19.55 -21.57 50.38
N SER A 232 19.46 -22.60 51.22
CA SER A 232 19.23 -22.42 52.65
C SER A 232 20.35 -21.57 53.22
N PHE A 233 20.02 -20.38 53.73
CA PHE A 233 20.88 -19.59 54.59
C PHE A 233 21.17 -20.39 55.86
N ALA A 234 22.29 -21.12 55.87
CA ALA A 234 22.98 -21.47 57.09
C ALA A 234 24.00 -20.36 57.36
N GLU A 235 23.82 -19.70 58.49
CA GLU A 235 24.74 -18.72 59.04
C GLU A 235 26.06 -19.42 59.36
N ASP A 236 27.13 -19.07 58.66
CA ASP A 236 28.49 -19.16 59.17
C ASP A 236 29.36 -18.10 58.47
N ASP A 237 29.94 -17.23 59.30
CA ASP A 237 31.04 -16.30 59.05
C ASP A 237 32.06 -16.81 58.01
N ASP A 238 32.36 -15.99 56.99
CA ASP A 238 33.69 -15.37 56.83
C ASP A 238 33.73 -14.46 55.59
N ASP A 239 34.49 -13.37 55.70
CA ASP A 239 34.68 -12.26 54.76
C ASP A 239 34.86 -12.64 53.26
N VAL A 240 33.91 -12.27 52.39
CA VAL A 240 34.11 -12.17 50.92
C VAL A 240 33.41 -10.94 50.32
N PHE A 241 33.52 -9.77 50.96
CA PHE A 241 33.35 -8.48 50.27
C PHE A 241 34.66 -8.06 49.58
N GLY A 242 35.18 -8.96 48.75
CA GLY A 242 36.43 -8.82 48.00
C GLY A 242 36.26 -9.08 46.50
N GLY A 243 35.13 -8.68 45.92
CA GLY A 243 34.90 -8.69 44.47
C GLY A 243 34.94 -7.27 43.91
N GLY A 244 36.11 -6.63 44.02
CA GLY A 244 36.34 -5.32 43.42
C GLY A 244 36.14 -5.38 41.91
N VAL A 245 35.36 -4.44 41.39
CA VAL A 245 35.30 -4.17 39.95
C VAL A 245 36.72 -3.93 39.46
N GLU A 246 37.14 -4.65 38.42
CA GLU A 246 38.46 -4.44 37.82
C GLU A 246 38.41 -3.11 37.05
N PRO A 247 39.14 -2.06 37.44
CA PRO A 247 39.13 -0.83 36.69
C PRO A 247 39.81 -1.10 35.34
N LEU A 248 39.11 -0.77 34.25
CA LEU A 248 39.68 -0.70 32.92
C LEU A 248 41.01 0.08 33.00
N ASN A 249 42.10 -0.55 32.59
CA ASN A 249 43.40 0.10 32.40
C ASN A 249 43.32 1.10 31.23
N ALA A 250 42.60 2.19 31.43
CA ALA A 250 42.74 3.39 30.63
C ALA A 250 44.06 4.02 31.07
N ASN A 251 45.12 3.84 30.29
CA ASN A 251 46.39 4.53 30.48
C ASN A 251 46.19 6.02 30.15
N PRO A 252 45.99 6.92 31.13
CA PRO A 252 45.73 8.32 30.84
C PRO A 252 47.08 8.98 30.50
N PRO A 253 47.14 9.87 29.51
CA PRO A 253 48.39 10.54 29.16
C PRO A 253 48.87 11.38 30.34
N GLU A 254 50.18 11.32 30.65
CA GLU A 254 50.77 12.14 31.71
C GLU A 254 50.65 13.62 31.36
N LEU A 255 50.21 14.44 32.32
CA LEU A 255 50.09 15.88 32.20
C LEU A 255 51.28 16.55 32.92
N ASN A 256 51.81 17.64 32.38
CA ASN A 256 52.78 18.47 33.08
C ASN A 256 52.12 19.32 34.19
N ASP A 257 52.92 20.00 35.01
CA ASP A 257 52.46 20.86 36.13
C ASP A 257 51.54 22.03 35.71
N SER A 258 51.30 22.23 34.41
CA SER A 258 50.37 23.20 33.84
C SER A 258 49.11 22.56 33.23
N GLY A 259 48.93 21.23 33.38
CA GLY A 259 47.74 20.50 32.96
C GLY A 259 47.71 20.10 31.48
N GLN A 260 48.85 20.07 30.78
CA GLN A 260 48.94 19.69 29.36
C GLN A 260 49.62 18.33 29.16
N ILE A 261 49.09 17.52 28.24
CA ILE A 261 49.60 16.18 27.87
C ILE A 261 51.05 16.20 27.39
N VAL A 262 51.86 15.31 27.96
CA VAL A 262 53.29 15.11 27.69
C VAL A 262 53.46 13.88 26.80
N GLU A 263 53.82 14.08 25.54
CA GLU A 263 54.16 12.97 24.65
C GLU A 263 55.60 12.52 24.90
N THR A 264 55.79 11.24 25.24
CA THR A 264 57.13 10.62 25.30
C THR A 264 57.43 9.92 23.97
N PRO A 265 58.62 10.09 23.37
CA PRO A 265 58.94 9.48 22.09
C PRO A 265 59.33 8.02 22.32
N THR A 266 58.48 7.09 21.87
CA THR A 266 58.87 5.67 21.79
C THR A 266 59.61 5.46 20.47
N ALA A 267 60.83 4.94 20.58
CA ALA A 267 61.74 4.71 19.48
C ALA A 267 61.21 3.66 18.48
N ASP A 268 61.31 4.02 17.21
CA ASP A 268 61.24 3.15 16.02
C ASP A 268 62.28 2.02 16.09
N PRO A 269 62.01 0.85 15.47
CA PRO A 269 62.64 0.66 14.17
C PRO A 269 61.81 -0.17 13.18
N LEU A 270 61.68 0.27 11.93
CA LEU A 270 62.32 -0.34 10.76
C LEU A 270 61.84 0.29 9.44
N GLY A 271 62.74 1.08 8.83
CA GLY A 271 63.10 0.98 7.41
C GLY A 271 62.07 1.37 6.34
N GLY A 272 62.29 2.54 5.72
CA GLY A 272 61.62 2.91 4.47
C GLY A 272 61.81 4.36 4.00
N GLU A 273 63.03 4.88 4.06
CA GLU A 273 63.51 6.03 3.26
C GLU A 273 63.48 5.68 1.75
N SER A 274 63.39 6.55 0.74
CA SER A 274 63.14 7.98 0.46
C SER A 274 63.15 8.02 -1.10
N GLU A 275 62.48 8.89 -1.86
CA GLU A 275 62.85 10.26 -2.25
C GLU A 275 61.78 10.68 -3.30
N SER A 276 61.05 11.79 -3.14
CA SER A 276 61.40 13.15 -3.62
C SER A 276 61.78 13.22 -5.11
N VAL A 277 61.03 13.96 -5.94
CA VAL A 277 61.49 15.18 -6.64
C VAL A 277 60.28 16.01 -7.16
N ASN A 278 60.40 17.31 -6.90
CA ASN A 278 59.68 18.48 -7.38
C ASN A 278 59.51 18.60 -8.92
N GLY A 279 58.50 19.36 -9.39
CA GLY A 279 58.44 19.85 -10.77
C GLY A 279 57.05 20.27 -11.24
N GLY A 280 56.77 21.58 -11.21
CA GLY A 280 55.46 22.15 -11.52
C GLY A 280 55.14 22.33 -13.01
N GLY A 281 53.99 22.97 -13.27
CA GLY A 281 53.69 23.57 -14.58
C GLY A 281 52.22 23.57 -15.00
N ALA A 282 51.55 24.70 -14.75
CA ALA A 282 50.57 25.39 -15.60
C ALA A 282 49.25 24.71 -16.06
N GLY A 283 48.13 25.40 -15.77
CA GLY A 283 46.83 25.07 -16.35
C GLY A 283 45.67 25.99 -15.92
N THR A 284 45.81 27.30 -16.11
CA THR A 284 44.75 28.30 -16.41
C THR A 284 43.36 28.18 -15.74
N VAL A 285 43.07 29.12 -14.83
CA VAL A 285 41.70 29.56 -14.50
C VAL A 285 41.56 31.03 -14.85
N ALA A 286 40.53 31.37 -15.62
CA ALA A 286 40.17 32.76 -15.94
C ALA A 286 38.63 32.93 -15.98
N ALA A 287 38.20 33.96 -15.24
CA ALA A 287 36.97 34.76 -15.32
C ALA A 287 35.61 34.05 -15.06
N GLU A 288 34.90 34.34 -13.97
CA GLU A 288 34.18 35.58 -13.58
C GLU A 288 32.82 35.73 -14.28
N ALA A 289 31.73 35.68 -13.50
CA ALA A 289 30.72 36.75 -13.38
C ALA A 289 29.32 36.22 -12.96
N THR A 290 28.75 36.96 -12.03
CA THR A 290 27.40 36.95 -11.42
C THR A 290 26.22 36.80 -12.39
N PRO A 291 25.08 36.22 -11.97
CA PRO A 291 23.80 36.42 -12.68
C PRO A 291 23.04 37.63 -12.11
N ALA A 292 22.57 38.48 -13.03
CA ALA A 292 21.63 39.55 -12.80
C ALA A 292 20.22 39.12 -13.26
N ASP A 293 19.25 39.44 -12.41
CA ASP A 293 17.94 40.07 -12.68
C ASP A 293 17.13 39.76 -13.96
N SER A 294 15.86 39.41 -13.69
CA SER A 294 14.63 39.82 -14.41
C SER A 294 14.00 38.95 -15.55
N PRO A 295 12.67 39.08 -15.77
CA PRO A 295 11.74 37.96 -16.03
C PRO A 295 11.12 37.92 -17.44
N SER A 296 10.30 36.89 -17.70
CA SER A 296 9.18 36.78 -18.68
C SER A 296 9.35 35.74 -19.78
N ALA A 297 8.34 34.86 -19.88
CA ALA A 297 7.68 34.32 -21.07
C ALA A 297 7.00 32.99 -20.68
N SER A 298 5.82 32.58 -21.14
CA SER A 298 4.71 33.24 -21.81
C SER A 298 3.58 32.20 -21.78
N SER A 299 2.46 32.48 -21.09
CA SER A 299 1.27 31.63 -21.16
C SER A 299 0.59 31.81 -22.51
N GLY A 300 0.61 30.77 -23.34
CA GLY A 300 -0.17 30.69 -24.57
C GLY A 300 -1.61 30.30 -24.27
N THR A 301 -2.44 31.27 -23.91
CA THR A 301 -3.90 31.10 -23.86
C THR A 301 -4.47 31.37 -25.25
N ALA A 302 -4.81 30.31 -25.98
CA ALA A 302 -5.59 30.42 -27.20
C ALA A 302 -7.08 30.55 -26.83
N THR A 303 -7.56 31.78 -26.87
CA THR A 303 -8.98 32.14 -26.96
C THR A 303 -9.55 31.69 -28.30
N ASN A 304 -10.66 30.95 -28.28
CA ASN A 304 -11.54 30.85 -29.44
C ASN A 304 -12.98 31.15 -28.99
N THR A 305 -13.30 32.44 -28.98
CA THR A 305 -14.67 32.96 -28.98
C THR A 305 -15.22 32.89 -30.40
N VAL A 306 -16.31 32.16 -30.58
CA VAL A 306 -17.25 32.39 -31.68
C VAL A 306 -18.59 32.68 -31.03
N ALA A 307 -19.08 33.90 -31.27
CA ALA A 307 -20.35 34.38 -30.80
C ALA A 307 -21.41 34.22 -31.90
N ASP A 308 -22.62 33.97 -31.41
CA ASP A 308 -23.89 34.58 -31.82
C ASP A 308 -24.79 33.90 -32.85
N GLY A 309 -26.05 33.73 -32.42
CA GLY A 309 -27.22 33.92 -33.26
C GLY A 309 -28.09 32.68 -33.51
N MET A 310 -29.06 32.42 -32.63
CA MET A 310 -30.49 32.36 -33.04
C MET A 310 -31.44 32.37 -31.84
N GLN A 311 -32.20 33.45 -31.70
CA GLN A 311 -33.47 33.50 -30.96
C GLN A 311 -34.58 32.96 -31.85
N THR A 312 -35.46 32.12 -31.31
CA THR A 312 -36.86 32.01 -31.74
C THR A 312 -37.75 31.82 -30.52
N ASP A 313 -38.67 32.77 -30.36
CA ASP A 313 -39.83 32.78 -29.46
C ASP A 313 -40.77 31.59 -29.69
N GLY A 314 -41.51 31.25 -28.63
CA GLY A 314 -42.91 30.82 -28.67
C GLY A 314 -43.17 29.38 -29.12
N GLU A 315 -43.46 28.49 -28.15
CA GLU A 315 -44.83 27.97 -27.95
C GLU A 315 -44.80 26.97 -26.78
N GLU A 316 -45.67 27.15 -25.78
CA GLU A 316 -46.01 26.07 -24.85
C GLU A 316 -46.80 24.99 -25.59
N PRO A 317 -46.51 23.70 -25.40
CA PRO A 317 -47.46 22.66 -25.66
C PRO A 317 -48.14 22.24 -24.35
N ASP A 318 -49.45 22.41 -24.36
CA ASP A 318 -50.45 21.82 -23.46
C ASP A 318 -50.03 20.44 -22.91
N GLU A 319 -50.11 20.31 -21.59
CA GLU A 319 -50.39 19.04 -20.95
C GLU A 319 -51.74 18.48 -21.45
N THR A 320 -51.87 17.15 -21.42
CA THR A 320 -53.11 16.37 -21.52
C THR A 320 -53.52 15.83 -22.88
N VAL A 321 -52.65 15.05 -23.54
CA VAL A 321 -53.10 14.05 -24.53
C VAL A 321 -52.29 12.76 -24.41
N PHE A 322 -52.87 11.75 -23.73
CA PHE A 322 -52.56 10.29 -23.79
C PHE A 322 -51.24 9.84 -23.10
N ALA A 323 -51.19 9.35 -21.87
CA ALA A 323 -52.17 8.66 -21.00
C ALA A 323 -52.76 7.34 -21.54
N ASP A 324 -52.12 6.70 -22.54
CA ASP A 324 -52.44 5.33 -22.96
C ASP A 324 -51.19 4.54 -23.36
N SER A 325 -50.20 4.54 -22.47
CA SER A 325 -49.08 3.60 -22.53
C SER A 325 -48.77 3.21 -21.10
N GLY A 326 -48.92 1.93 -20.78
CA GLY A 326 -48.67 1.35 -19.46
C GLY A 326 -47.19 1.37 -19.07
N PHE A 327 -46.61 2.56 -19.00
CA PHE A 327 -45.36 2.85 -18.33
C PHE A 327 -45.70 3.40 -16.95
N GLU A 328 -45.64 2.53 -15.94
CA GLU A 328 -45.49 2.97 -14.56
C GLU A 328 -44.11 3.64 -14.46
N SER A 329 -44.10 4.96 -14.28
CA SER A 329 -42.90 5.69 -13.89
C SER A 329 -42.38 5.12 -12.57
N ALA A 330 -41.20 4.53 -12.58
CA ALA A 330 -40.49 4.06 -11.38
C ALA A 330 -39.95 5.21 -10.51
N SER A 331 -40.68 6.32 -10.42
CA SER A 331 -40.30 7.52 -9.66
C SER A 331 -41.21 7.82 -8.47
N GLU A 332 -42.33 7.11 -8.30
CA GLU A 332 -43.25 7.34 -7.15
C GLU A 332 -43.12 6.31 -6.02
N ASN A 333 -42.18 5.36 -6.12
CA ASN A 333 -41.88 4.42 -5.03
C ASN A 333 -40.39 4.43 -4.67
N LEU A 334 -39.74 5.60 -4.69
CA LEU A 334 -38.53 5.81 -3.90
C LEU A 334 -38.95 6.00 -2.44
N ASP A 335 -39.39 4.88 -1.86
CA ASP A 335 -39.26 4.48 -0.47
C ASP A 335 -39.11 5.62 0.56
N ASP A 336 -40.24 5.98 1.19
CA ASP A 336 -40.33 6.68 2.49
C ASP A 336 -39.18 6.35 3.50
N PRO A 337 -38.68 5.11 3.64
CA PRO A 337 -37.57 4.83 4.55
C PRO A 337 -36.20 5.41 4.12
N VAL A 338 -35.96 5.67 2.84
CA VAL A 338 -34.69 6.22 2.34
C VAL A 338 -34.62 7.72 2.58
N GLU A 339 -35.72 8.45 2.34
CA GLU A 339 -35.82 9.87 2.68
C GLU A 339 -35.70 10.10 4.19
N ALA A 340 -36.32 9.23 5.00
CA ALA A 340 -36.16 9.26 6.45
C ALA A 340 -34.71 9.01 6.90
N GLN A 341 -33.98 8.10 6.23
CA GLN A 341 -32.56 7.86 6.52
C GLN A 341 -31.69 9.05 6.14
N LEU A 342 -31.93 9.70 5.00
CA LEU A 342 -31.20 10.90 4.58
C LEU A 342 -31.44 12.08 5.54
N ALA A 343 -32.67 12.26 6.01
CA ALA A 343 -32.99 13.27 7.01
C ALA A 343 -32.28 13.01 8.35
N ALA A 344 -32.30 11.76 8.83
CA ALA A 344 -31.61 11.37 10.06
C ALA A 344 -30.07 11.51 9.97
N LEU A 345 -29.50 11.17 8.81
CA LEU A 345 -28.06 11.31 8.58
C LEU A 345 -27.66 12.79 8.49
N THR A 346 -28.49 13.63 7.86
CA THR A 346 -28.30 15.09 7.80
C THR A 346 -28.34 15.71 9.19
N GLU A 347 -29.33 15.36 10.02
CA GLU A 347 -29.42 15.85 11.41
C GLU A 347 -28.22 15.41 12.25
N THR A 348 -27.69 14.21 12.01
CA THR A 348 -26.50 13.70 12.70
C THR A 348 -25.24 14.49 12.33
N VAL A 349 -25.08 14.81 11.04
CA VAL A 349 -23.95 15.61 10.55
C VAL A 349 -24.01 17.04 11.09
N GLU A 350 -25.19 17.66 11.12
CA GLU A 350 -25.37 18.99 11.72
C GLU A 350 -24.99 18.99 13.21
N ARG A 351 -25.42 17.98 13.96
CA ARG A 351 -25.09 17.84 15.39
C ARG A 351 -23.58 17.63 15.61
N GLN A 352 -22.91 16.90 14.72
CA GLN A 352 -21.45 16.73 14.77
C GLN A 352 -20.72 18.03 14.46
N ASN A 353 -21.16 18.80 13.47
CA ASN A 353 -20.58 20.10 13.15
C ASN A 353 -20.73 21.09 14.32
N GLU A 354 -21.90 21.15 14.96
CA GLU A 354 -22.08 21.99 16.16
C GLU A 354 -21.20 21.57 17.34
N LEU A 355 -20.89 20.27 17.47
CA LEU A 355 -19.98 19.77 18.51
C LEU A 355 -18.54 20.20 18.21
N LEU A 356 -18.11 20.08 16.95
CA LEU A 356 -16.79 20.51 16.49
C LEU A 356 -16.59 22.01 16.69
N GLU A 357 -17.58 22.83 16.36
CA GLU A 357 -17.52 24.28 16.61
C GLU A 357 -17.39 24.61 18.11
N ARG A 358 -18.10 23.88 18.98
CA ARG A 358 -17.97 24.03 20.43
C ARG A 358 -16.59 23.61 20.94
N GLN A 359 -16.03 22.52 20.42
CA GLN A 359 -14.68 22.08 20.75
C GLN A 359 -13.64 23.09 20.29
N GLN A 360 -13.74 23.60 19.06
CA GLN A 360 -12.85 24.62 18.53
C GLN A 360 -12.89 25.90 19.39
N LYS A 361 -14.08 26.38 19.74
CA LYS A 361 -14.22 27.55 20.61
C LYS A 361 -13.65 27.34 22.01
N THR A 362 -13.73 26.10 22.53
CA THR A 362 -13.13 25.73 23.81
C THR A 362 -11.61 25.74 23.72
N ILE A 363 -11.05 25.18 22.64
CA ILE A 363 -9.61 25.17 22.36
C ILE A 363 -9.09 26.60 22.22
N GLU A 364 -9.77 27.45 21.45
CA GLU A 364 -9.40 28.87 21.29
C GLU A 364 -9.43 29.62 22.63
N ARG A 365 -10.40 29.33 23.50
CA ARG A 365 -10.44 29.90 24.85
C ARG A 365 -9.26 29.44 25.70
N LEU A 366 -8.94 28.14 25.68
CA LEU A 366 -7.78 27.59 26.39
C LEU A 366 -6.46 28.19 25.89
N ILE A 367 -6.31 28.37 24.58
CA ILE A 367 -5.15 29.04 23.97
C ILE A 367 -5.09 30.52 24.38
N SER A 368 -6.22 31.22 24.43
CA SER A 368 -6.31 32.62 24.88
C SER A 368 -5.94 32.77 26.36
N GLU A 369 -6.39 31.84 27.22
CA GLU A 369 -6.05 31.82 28.64
C GLU A 369 -4.56 31.46 28.87
N LEU A 370 -4.02 30.51 28.10
CA LEU A 370 -2.60 30.15 28.15
C LEU A 370 -1.70 31.30 27.67
N SER A 371 -2.12 32.05 26.65
CA SER A 371 -1.34 33.18 26.10
C SER A 371 -1.41 34.46 26.95
N ARG A 372 -2.43 34.63 27.80
CA ARG A 372 -2.48 35.71 28.82
C ARG A 372 -1.79 35.36 30.14
N GLY A 373 -1.52 34.08 30.39
CA GLY A 373 -0.81 33.60 31.58
C GLY A 373 0.72 33.68 31.49
N ARG A 374 1.27 34.10 30.36
CA ARG A 374 2.65 34.51 30.15
C ARG A 374 2.73 36.02 30.00
#